data_AF-A0A158KMY5-F1
#
_entry.id   AF-A0A158KMY5-F1
#
_cell.length_a   1.000
_cell.length_b   1.000
_cell.length_c   1.000
_cell.angle_alpha   90.00
_cell.angle_beta   90.00
_cell.angle_gamma   90.00
#
_symmetry.space_group_name_H-M   'P 1'
#
loop_
_entity.id
_entity.type
_entity.pdbx_description
1 polymer ?
#
loop_
_entity_poly.entity_id
_entity_poly.type
_entity_poly.pdbx_seq_one_letter_code
_entity_poly.pdbx_strand_id
1 'polypeptide(L)'
;MSYIRDWIQQMDAQTAAAEQRERERSEAAARELEVRSQAEQLRRQRLAAHRLKVALRSLERARLRADTVAVQLERWWSALPPEQRSLPRAFSDIRAALHGLDIGTSPHNTALADALRAAGWRRKRDWRDREGGFRNWWYPPVEPD
;
A
#
# COMPACT_ATOMS: atom_id res chain seq x y z
N MET A 1 -47.22 42.66 -55.30
CA MET A 1 -46.07 43.02 -54.44
C MET A 1 -45.68 41.90 -53.45
N SER A 2 -45.72 40.61 -53.85
CA SER A 2 -45.42 39.47 -52.95
C SER A 2 -43.93 39.11 -52.92
N TYR A 3 -43.28 39.16 -54.08
CA TYR A 3 -41.91 38.67 -54.29
C TYR A 3 -40.85 39.28 -53.36
N ILE A 4 -40.93 40.59 -53.06
CA ILE A 4 -39.97 41.26 -52.17
C ILE A 4 -40.13 40.77 -50.72
N ARG A 5 -41.36 40.49 -50.28
CA ARG A 5 -41.63 40.02 -48.92
C ARG A 5 -41.20 38.56 -48.75
N ASP A 6 -41.44 37.74 -49.77
CA ASP A 6 -41.00 36.33 -49.80
C ASP A 6 -39.47 36.23 -49.83
N TRP A 7 -38.80 37.11 -50.59
CA TRP A 7 -37.34 37.18 -50.65
C TRP A 7 -36.70 37.61 -49.32
N ILE A 8 -37.29 38.60 -48.62
CA ILE A 8 -36.84 39.02 -47.29
C ILE A 8 -36.99 37.85 -46.28
N GLN A 9 -38.14 37.18 -46.26
CA GLN A 9 -38.36 36.03 -45.39
C GLN A 9 -37.38 34.88 -45.67
N GLN A 10 -37.02 34.65 -46.92
CA GLN A 10 -36.04 33.65 -47.29
C GLN A 10 -34.62 34.01 -46.81
N MET A 11 -34.24 35.28 -46.87
CA MET A 11 -32.95 35.77 -46.34
C MET A 11 -32.90 35.70 -44.81
N ASP A 12 -33.99 36.04 -44.12
CA ASP A 12 -34.10 35.94 -42.66
C ASP A 12 -34.03 34.47 -42.19
N ALA A 13 -34.66 33.56 -42.93
CA ALA A 13 -34.56 32.12 -42.65
C ALA A 13 -33.14 31.59 -42.87
N GLN A 14 -32.43 32.08 -43.90
CA GLN A 14 -31.04 31.68 -44.15
C GLN A 14 -30.07 32.20 -43.09
N THR A 15 -30.26 33.44 -42.62
CA THR A 15 -29.46 34.03 -41.55
C THR A 15 -29.72 33.34 -40.21
N ALA A 16 -30.97 33.09 -39.85
CA ALA A 16 -31.32 32.32 -38.65
C ALA A 16 -30.74 30.90 -38.68
N ALA A 17 -30.78 30.22 -39.84
CA ALA A 17 -30.17 28.90 -40.00
C ALA A 17 -28.63 28.94 -39.90
N ALA A 18 -27.99 30.01 -40.37
CA ALA A 18 -26.55 30.19 -40.23
C ALA A 18 -26.15 30.43 -38.76
N GLU A 19 -26.87 31.29 -38.05
CA GLU A 19 -26.65 31.54 -36.62
C GLU A 19 -26.85 30.27 -35.79
N GLN A 20 -27.87 29.48 -36.11
CA GLN A 20 -28.14 28.23 -35.40
C GLN A 20 -27.04 27.20 -35.60
N ARG A 21 -26.51 27.07 -36.83
CA ARG A 21 -25.33 26.23 -37.11
C ARG A 21 -24.09 26.72 -36.39
N GLU A 22 -23.91 28.02 -36.24
CA GLU A 22 -22.77 28.60 -35.51
C GLU A 22 -22.87 28.35 -34.01
N ARG A 23 -24.07 28.45 -33.43
CA ARG A 23 -24.36 28.06 -32.03
C ARG A 23 -24.13 26.57 -31.80
N GLU A 24 -24.62 25.71 -32.69
CA GLU A 24 -24.39 24.27 -32.58
C GLU A 24 -22.91 23.92 -32.68
N ARG A 25 -22.14 24.60 -33.54
CA ARG A 25 -20.69 24.43 -33.64
C ARG A 25 -19.95 24.94 -32.41
N SER A 26 -20.34 26.09 -31.86
CA SER A 26 -19.69 26.65 -30.67
C SER A 26 -19.98 25.82 -29.42
N GLU A 27 -21.21 25.33 -29.28
CA GLU A 27 -21.60 24.38 -28.24
C GLU A 27 -20.86 23.04 -28.38
N ALA A 28 -20.75 22.51 -29.61
CA ALA A 28 -19.98 21.29 -29.86
C ALA A 28 -18.49 21.48 -29.49
N ALA A 29 -17.90 22.62 -29.87
CA ALA A 29 -16.52 22.95 -29.52
C ALA A 29 -16.34 23.10 -28.00
N ALA A 30 -17.29 23.72 -27.29
CA ALA A 30 -17.27 23.83 -25.83
C ALA A 30 -17.33 22.46 -25.15
N ARG A 31 -18.24 21.57 -25.59
CA ARG A 31 -18.34 20.20 -25.07
C ARG A 31 -17.07 19.40 -25.31
N GLU A 32 -16.44 19.55 -26.49
CA GLU A 32 -15.16 18.91 -26.76
C GLU A 32 -14.05 19.37 -25.82
N LEU A 33 -13.95 20.68 -25.56
CA LEU A 33 -12.98 21.24 -24.62
C LEU A 33 -13.21 20.74 -23.20
N GLU A 34 -14.47 20.69 -22.75
CA GLU A 34 -14.82 20.13 -21.44
C GLU A 34 -14.40 18.67 -21.31
N VAL A 35 -14.72 17.82 -22.29
CA VAL A 35 -14.33 16.40 -22.28
C VAL A 35 -12.80 16.25 -22.26
N ARG A 36 -12.08 17.04 -23.06
CA ARG A 36 -10.60 17.04 -23.04
C ARG A 36 -10.05 17.44 -21.67
N SER A 37 -10.60 18.50 -21.07
CA SER A 37 -10.18 18.97 -19.74
C SER A 37 -10.43 17.94 -18.64
N GLN A 38 -11.59 17.28 -18.66
CA GLN A 38 -11.94 16.20 -17.73
C GLN A 38 -11.00 15.00 -17.91
N ALA A 39 -10.69 14.63 -19.15
CA ALA A 39 -9.76 13.55 -19.44
C ALA A 39 -8.34 13.87 -18.92
N GLU A 40 -7.86 15.10 -19.08
CA GLU A 40 -6.59 15.54 -18.51
C GLU A 40 -6.58 15.52 -16.99
N GLN A 41 -7.66 15.98 -16.35
CA GLN A 41 -7.79 15.97 -14.90
C GLN A 41 -7.75 14.55 -14.35
N LEU A 42 -8.48 13.62 -14.97
CA LEU A 42 -8.44 12.20 -14.61
C LEU A 42 -7.05 11.59 -14.78
N ARG A 43 -6.33 11.94 -15.86
CA ARG A 43 -4.93 11.51 -16.06
C ARG A 43 -4.02 12.02 -14.93
N ARG A 44 -4.12 13.30 -14.56
CA ARG A 44 -3.35 13.90 -13.47
C ARG A 44 -3.65 13.23 -12.13
N GLN A 45 -4.92 12.96 -11.83
CA GLN A 45 -5.34 12.26 -10.61
C GLN A 45 -4.77 10.83 -10.57
N ARG A 46 -4.83 10.07 -11.67
CA ARG A 46 -4.25 8.72 -11.74
C ARG A 46 -2.75 8.73 -11.51
N LEU A 47 -2.03 9.67 -12.13
CA LEU A 47 -0.59 9.82 -11.92
C LEU A 47 -0.25 10.19 -10.47
N ALA A 48 -1.01 11.11 -9.87
CA ALA A 48 -0.83 11.49 -8.47
C ALA A 48 -1.08 10.30 -7.52
N ALA A 49 -2.16 9.55 -7.73
CA ALA A 49 -2.48 8.35 -6.96
C ALA A 49 -1.40 7.27 -7.11
N HIS A 50 -0.89 7.07 -8.34
CA HIS A 50 0.21 6.15 -8.57
C HIS A 50 1.48 6.57 -7.84
N ARG A 51 1.87 7.86 -7.92
CA ARG A 51 3.03 8.40 -7.21
C ARG A 51 2.90 8.22 -5.70
N LEU A 52 1.73 8.51 -5.13
CA LEU A 52 1.46 8.29 -3.71
C LEU A 52 1.64 6.82 -3.34
N LYS A 53 1.07 5.89 -4.12
CA LYS A 53 1.23 4.45 -3.90
C LYS A 53 2.69 4.01 -3.93
N VAL A 54 3.50 4.55 -4.85
CA VAL A 54 4.94 4.27 -4.93
C VAL A 54 5.67 4.84 -3.72
N ALA A 55 5.38 6.08 -3.32
CA ALA A 55 5.98 6.73 -2.17
C ALA A 55 5.68 5.96 -0.86
N LEU A 56 4.42 5.56 -0.65
CA LEU A 56 4.02 4.76 0.51
C LEU A 56 4.77 3.42 0.56
N ARG A 57 4.87 2.71 -0.57
CA ARG A 57 5.67 1.48 -0.65
C ARG A 57 7.15 1.72 -0.37
N SER A 58 7.70 2.86 -0.82
CA SER A 58 9.09 3.23 -0.54
C SER A 58 9.32 3.49 0.95
N LEU A 59 8.42 4.21 1.60
CA LEU A 59 8.46 4.48 3.05
C LEU A 59 8.34 3.19 3.85
N GLU A 60 7.41 2.31 3.48
CA GLU A 60 7.26 0.99 4.09
C GLU A 60 8.55 0.17 3.96
N ARG A 61 9.17 0.16 2.77
CA ARG A 61 10.48 -0.48 2.56
C ARG A 61 11.59 0.14 3.39
N ALA A 62 11.63 1.47 3.50
CA ALA A 62 12.63 2.17 4.31
C ALA A 62 12.46 1.83 5.79
N ARG A 63 11.22 1.78 6.28
CA ARG A 63 10.89 1.35 7.65
C ARG A 63 11.34 -0.09 7.90
N LEU A 64 11.03 -1.02 7.00
CA LEU A 64 11.45 -2.41 7.13
C LEU A 64 12.97 -2.58 7.12
N ARG A 65 13.70 -1.78 6.33
CA ARG A 65 15.17 -1.77 6.33
C ARG A 65 15.77 -1.14 7.59
N ALA A 66 15.09 -0.17 8.19
CA ALA A 66 15.51 0.50 9.42
C ALA A 66 15.15 -0.28 10.70
N ASP A 67 14.11 -1.13 10.63
CA ASP A 67 13.67 -1.96 11.74
C ASP A 67 14.70 -3.08 12.00
N THR A 68 15.53 -2.91 13.04
CA THR A 68 16.45 -3.95 13.52
C THR A 68 15.67 -5.20 13.97
N VAL A 69 16.33 -6.36 13.99
CA VAL A 69 15.72 -7.62 14.45
C VAL A 69 15.16 -7.49 15.88
N ALA A 70 15.79 -6.66 16.74
CA ALA A 70 15.31 -6.38 18.08
C ALA A 70 13.97 -5.61 18.08
N VAL A 71 13.85 -4.55 17.28
CA VAL A 71 12.61 -3.77 17.15
C VAL A 71 11.48 -4.62 16.56
N GLN A 72 11.79 -5.48 15.58
CA GLN A 72 10.80 -6.41 15.03
C GLN A 72 10.34 -7.44 16.06
N LEU A 73 11.28 -8.00 16.83
CA LEU A 73 10.99 -8.96 17.91
C LEU A 73 10.06 -8.34 18.96
N GLU A 74 10.34 -7.13 19.43
CA GLU A 74 9.53 -6.41 20.41
C GLU A 74 8.12 -6.11 19.88
N ARG A 75 8.01 -5.64 18.63
CA ARG A 75 6.72 -5.35 17.99
C ARG A 75 5.88 -6.62 17.82
N TRP A 76 6.50 -7.68 17.31
CA TRP A 76 5.84 -8.98 17.15
C TRP A 76 5.37 -9.51 18.51
N TRP A 77 6.23 -9.41 19.54
CA TRP A 77 5.90 -9.84 20.88
C TRP A 77 4.70 -9.08 21.48
N SER A 78 4.73 -7.76 21.35
CA SER A 78 3.67 -6.86 21.84
C SER A 78 2.35 -7.06 21.09
N ALA A 79 2.39 -7.52 19.84
CA ALA A 79 1.20 -7.79 19.05
C ALA A 79 0.49 -9.12 19.41
N LEU A 80 1.15 -10.00 20.16
CA LEU A 80 0.54 -11.27 20.56
C LEU A 80 -0.51 -11.06 21.67
N PRO A 81 -1.61 -11.86 21.67
CA PRO A 81 -2.54 -11.91 22.79
C PRO A 81 -1.84 -12.26 24.11
N PRO A 82 -2.26 -11.71 25.27
CA PRO A 82 -1.61 -11.93 26.56
C PRO A 82 -1.42 -13.42 26.89
N GLU A 83 -2.40 -14.25 26.56
CA GLU A 83 -2.37 -15.69 26.81
C GLU A 83 -1.26 -16.41 26.01
N GLN A 84 -0.89 -15.84 24.86
CA GLN A 84 0.15 -16.38 23.99
C GLN A 84 1.55 -15.82 24.29
N ARG A 85 1.65 -14.82 25.19
CA ARG A 85 2.90 -14.20 25.63
C ARG A 85 3.60 -14.98 26.75
N SER A 86 3.01 -16.04 27.29
CA SER A 86 3.70 -16.90 28.27
C SER A 86 4.24 -18.19 27.65
N LEU A 87 3.83 -18.50 26.41
CA LEU A 87 4.11 -19.78 25.78
C LEU A 87 5.55 -19.85 25.23
N PRO A 88 6.24 -20.99 25.42
CA PRO A 88 7.52 -21.24 24.76
C PRO A 88 7.33 -21.38 23.26
N ARG A 89 8.32 -20.90 22.49
CA ARG A 89 8.27 -20.93 21.03
C ARG A 89 9.52 -21.56 20.43
N ALA A 90 9.36 -22.27 19.33
CA ALA A 90 10.49 -22.80 18.60
C ALA A 90 11.21 -21.66 17.87
N PHE A 91 12.53 -21.79 17.73
CA PHE A 91 13.33 -20.76 17.06
C PHE A 91 12.89 -20.53 15.61
N SER A 92 12.46 -21.59 14.91
CA SER A 92 11.89 -21.51 13.56
C SER A 92 10.64 -20.65 13.50
N ASP A 93 9.77 -20.75 14.50
CA ASP A 93 8.46 -20.10 14.51
C ASP A 93 8.63 -18.60 14.75
N ILE A 94 9.52 -18.24 15.68
CA ILE A 94 9.94 -16.85 15.90
C ILE A 94 10.55 -16.29 14.62
N ARG A 95 11.46 -17.04 13.99
CA ARG A 95 12.12 -16.62 12.76
C ARG A 95 11.15 -16.44 11.58
N ALA A 96 10.13 -17.29 11.49
CA ALA A 96 9.11 -17.21 10.44
C ALA A 96 8.17 -16.01 10.64
N ALA A 97 7.98 -15.57 11.88
CA ALA A 97 7.18 -14.39 12.21
C ALA A 97 7.91 -13.06 12.00
N LEU A 98 9.23 -13.08 11.83
CA LEU A 98 10.07 -11.90 11.66
C LEU A 98 10.56 -11.77 10.22
N HIS A 99 10.73 -10.53 9.76
CA HIS A 99 11.27 -10.26 8.44
C HIS A 99 12.78 -10.02 8.53
N GLY A 100 13.52 -10.53 7.54
CA GLY A 100 14.93 -10.21 7.36
C GLY A 100 15.11 -8.76 6.91
N LEU A 101 16.35 -8.28 6.96
CA LEU A 101 16.71 -6.93 6.52
C LEU A 101 16.47 -6.72 5.00
N ASP A 102 16.48 -7.82 4.24
CA ASP A 102 16.10 -7.86 2.82
C ASP A 102 14.69 -8.41 2.63
N ILE A 103 13.97 -7.87 1.64
CA ILE A 103 12.59 -8.26 1.32
C ILE A 103 12.54 -9.76 0.96
N GLY A 104 11.68 -10.50 1.64
CA GLY A 104 11.51 -11.94 1.42
C GLY A 104 12.58 -12.82 2.07
N THR A 105 13.49 -12.23 2.86
CA THR A 105 14.45 -12.99 3.66
C THR A 105 13.96 -13.11 5.10
N SER A 106 14.47 -14.11 5.83
CA SER A 106 14.30 -14.22 7.28
C SER A 106 15.57 -13.70 7.97
N PRO A 107 15.49 -13.17 9.21
CA PRO A 107 16.67 -12.72 9.93
C PRO A 107 17.70 -13.84 10.07
N HIS A 108 18.98 -13.47 10.05
CA HIS A 108 20.08 -14.41 10.23
C HIS A 108 19.99 -15.03 11.63
N ASN A 109 20.29 -16.33 11.75
CA ASN A 109 20.12 -17.08 13.00
C ASN A 109 20.91 -16.46 14.17
N THR A 110 22.11 -15.93 13.92
CA THR A 110 22.93 -15.26 14.95
C THR A 110 22.28 -13.97 15.43
N ALA A 111 21.90 -13.09 14.51
CA ALA A 111 21.25 -11.82 14.84
C ALA A 111 19.94 -12.01 15.62
N LEU A 112 19.14 -13.02 15.27
CA LEU A 112 17.93 -13.36 16.02
C LEU A 112 18.25 -13.93 17.40
N ALA A 113 19.23 -14.82 17.52
CA ALA A 113 19.63 -15.38 18.81
C ALA A 113 20.18 -14.30 19.75
N ASP A 114 20.94 -13.34 19.22
CA ASP A 114 21.49 -12.22 20.01
C ASP A 114 20.38 -11.26 20.43
N ALA A 115 19.43 -10.93 19.53
CA ALA A 115 18.26 -10.13 19.86
C ALA A 115 17.38 -10.78 20.94
N LEU A 116 17.16 -12.10 20.86
CA LEU A 116 16.40 -12.84 21.87
C LEU A 116 17.08 -12.79 23.24
N ARG A 117 18.41 -13.01 23.30
CA ARG A 117 19.16 -12.91 24.55
C ARG A 117 19.13 -11.50 25.13
N ALA A 118 19.31 -10.48 24.28
CA ALA A 118 19.25 -9.08 24.69
C ALA A 118 17.86 -8.71 25.25
N ALA A 119 16.79 -9.27 24.68
CA ALA A 119 15.42 -9.13 25.17
C ALA A 119 15.10 -10.02 26.38
N GLY A 120 16.07 -10.72 26.97
CA GLY A 120 15.88 -11.54 28.17
C GLY A 120 15.25 -12.91 27.93
N TRP A 121 15.06 -13.33 26.68
CA TRP A 121 14.54 -14.66 26.37
C TRP A 121 15.55 -15.74 26.73
N ARG A 122 15.06 -16.84 27.30
CA ARG A 122 15.91 -17.95 27.75
C ARG A 122 15.77 -19.14 26.83
N ARG A 123 16.91 -19.70 26.39
CA ARG A 123 16.94 -20.93 25.60
C ARG A 123 17.02 -22.15 26.51
N LYS A 124 16.06 -23.07 26.40
CA LYS A 124 16.14 -24.39 27.02
C LYS A 124 16.27 -25.46 25.94
N ARG A 125 17.16 -26.41 26.18
CA ARG A 125 17.25 -27.62 25.36
C ARG A 125 16.34 -28.67 25.98
N ASP A 126 15.46 -29.21 25.18
CA ASP A 126 14.59 -30.32 25.53
C ASP A 126 15.09 -31.55 24.76
N TRP A 127 15.62 -32.52 25.51
CA TRP A 127 16.12 -33.77 24.94
C TRP A 127 14.95 -34.73 24.80
N ARG A 128 14.65 -35.15 23.58
CA ARG A 128 13.80 -36.33 23.37
C ARG A 128 14.65 -37.58 23.35
N ASP A 129 13.99 -38.72 23.43
CA ASP A 129 14.58 -40.06 23.38
C ASP A 129 15.57 -40.22 22.21
N ARG A 130 16.42 -41.25 22.31
CA ARG A 130 17.65 -41.48 21.51
C ARG A 130 17.55 -41.25 19.99
N GLU A 131 16.36 -41.39 19.39
CA GLU A 131 16.11 -41.25 17.95
C GLU A 131 15.58 -39.85 17.53
N GLY A 132 15.00 -39.08 18.45
CA GLY A 132 14.28 -37.83 18.14
C GLY A 132 15.13 -36.56 18.19
N GLY A 133 16.39 -36.66 18.62
CA GLY A 133 17.28 -35.51 18.80
C GLY A 133 16.82 -34.54 19.90
N PHE A 134 17.35 -33.31 19.89
CA PHE A 134 16.96 -32.26 20.83
C PHE A 134 16.16 -31.16 20.13
N ARG A 135 15.19 -30.58 20.85
CA ARG A 135 14.52 -29.34 20.45
C ARG A 135 15.02 -28.19 21.30
N ASN A 136 15.19 -27.02 20.67
CA ASN A 136 15.50 -25.80 21.40
C ASN A 136 14.23 -24.96 21.51
N TRP A 137 13.79 -24.72 22.73
CA TRP A 137 12.68 -23.85 23.05
C TRP A 137 13.19 -22.52 23.58
N TRP A 138 12.56 -21.43 23.14
CA TRP A 138 12.81 -20.11 23.64
C TRP A 138 11.63 -19.67 24.51
N TYR A 139 11.95 -19.34 25.75
CA TYR A 139 11.01 -18.89 26.76
C TYR A 139 11.09 -17.36 26.83
N PRO A 140 9.95 -16.67 26.84
CA PRO A 140 9.92 -15.23 26.99
C PRO A 140 10.50 -14.79 28.34
N PRO A 141 10.94 -13.53 28.47
CA PRO A 141 11.24 -12.96 29.77
C PRO A 141 9.96 -13.03 30.61
N VAL A 142 10.06 -13.64 31.79
CA VAL A 142 8.97 -13.63 32.76
C VAL A 142 8.91 -12.19 33.26
N GLU A 143 7.82 -11.47 32.97
CA GLU A 143 7.57 -10.19 33.65
C GLU A 143 7.57 -10.48 35.16
N PRO A 144 8.40 -9.81 35.98
CA PRO A 144 8.22 -9.88 37.41
C PRO A 144 6.84 -9.29 37.73
N ASP A 145 6.00 -10.07 38.43
CA ASP A 145 4.73 -9.61 39.00
C ASP A 145 4.91 -8.31 39.81
#